data_AF-A0A451ANX1-F1
#
_entry.id   AF-A0A451ANX1-F1
#
_cell.length_a   1.000
_cell.length_b   1.000
_cell.length_c   1.000
_cell.angle_alpha   90.00
_cell.angle_beta   90.00
_cell.angle_gamma   90.00
#
_symmetry.space_group_name_H-M   'P 1'
#
loop_
_entity.id
_entity.type
_entity.pdbx_description
1 polymer ?
#
loop_
_entity_poly.entity_id
_entity_poly.type
_entity_poly.pdbx_seq_one_letter_code
_entity_poly.pdbx_strand_id
1 'polypeptide(L)'
;MIPFKRIARFLMPSLFKGILSGVGAKLLLPLLLAGATSLGSWFMTSKVKNAEIAHLEASYAEARTATAQAAQERLAVAVSRGEDLTRGLIETTNLLRRTHEKHQQEIARVTSGRACLGPGALRLLNETGAGVDGFAALPDAASGFAATDGAIATDTDVAGWIADAKRRYAACRARLDALIDWSEAL
;
A
#
# COMPACT_ATOMS: atom_id res chain seq x y z
N MET A 1 27.46 -22.41 40.10
CA MET A 1 26.02 -22.79 40.05
C MET A 1 25.91 -24.30 40.12
N ILE A 2 24.99 -24.75 40.96
CA ILE A 2 25.05 -26.00 41.75
C ILE A 2 24.72 -27.25 40.89
N PRO A 3 25.64 -28.24 40.77
CA PRO A 3 25.30 -29.53 40.19
C PRO A 3 24.71 -30.47 41.26
N PHE A 4 23.51 -31.00 40.95
CA PHE A 4 22.63 -31.85 41.75
C PHE A 4 23.19 -33.26 42.07
N LYS A 5 24.51 -33.40 42.21
CA LYS A 5 25.24 -34.69 42.32
C LYS A 5 25.33 -35.21 43.76
N ARG A 6 24.49 -34.72 44.68
CA ARG A 6 24.72 -34.86 46.13
C ARG A 6 23.45 -35.16 46.94
N ILE A 7 22.61 -36.11 46.51
CA ILE A 7 21.53 -36.66 47.37
C ILE A 7 21.43 -38.21 47.35
N ALA A 8 22.09 -38.92 46.42
CA ALA A 8 21.93 -40.38 46.31
C ALA A 8 23.06 -41.19 46.99
N ARG A 9 23.57 -40.75 48.14
CA ARG A 9 24.61 -41.48 48.86
C ARG A 9 24.55 -41.22 50.36
N PHE A 10 23.48 -41.63 51.03
CA PHE A 10 23.47 -42.01 52.45
C PHE A 10 22.04 -42.45 52.82
N LEU A 11 21.70 -43.71 52.57
CA LEU A 11 20.85 -44.55 53.45
C LEU A 11 20.66 -45.92 52.78
N MET A 12 21.58 -46.83 53.06
CA MET A 12 21.28 -48.25 53.25
C MET A 12 21.46 -48.48 54.77
N PRO A 13 21.09 -49.62 55.38
CA PRO A 13 20.13 -50.67 55.00
C PRO A 13 19.27 -51.12 56.22
N SER A 14 18.00 -51.44 56.04
CA SER A 14 17.25 -52.38 56.91
C SER A 14 15.80 -52.40 56.47
N LEU A 15 15.09 -53.49 56.76
CA LEU A 15 13.68 -53.75 56.42
C LEU A 15 13.39 -54.50 55.11
N PHE A 16 14.35 -55.27 54.59
CA PHE A 16 14.06 -56.33 53.61
C PHE A 16 14.48 -57.71 54.12
N LYS A 17 14.08 -58.02 55.36
CA LYS A 17 14.13 -59.38 55.91
C LYS A 17 12.88 -59.59 56.73
N GLY A 18 11.94 -60.35 56.17
CA GLY A 18 10.66 -60.66 56.79
C GLY A 18 9.52 -60.09 55.97
N ILE A 19 9.09 -60.84 54.96
CA ILE A 19 7.71 -61.26 54.68
C ILE A 19 7.85 -62.15 53.44
N LEU A 20 8.42 -63.33 53.67
CA LEU A 20 8.20 -64.51 52.84
C LEU A 20 7.24 -65.39 53.64
N SER A 21 5.97 -64.98 53.71
CA SER A 21 4.90 -65.85 54.21
C SER A 21 3.59 -65.56 53.47
N GLY A 22 3.28 -66.44 52.53
CA GLY A 22 1.93 -66.97 52.38
C GLY A 22 0.94 -66.31 51.44
N VAL A 23 0.98 -64.99 51.17
CA VAL A 23 -0.18 -64.36 50.46
C VAL A 23 0.20 -63.40 49.30
N GLY A 24 1.49 -63.06 49.11
CA GLY A 24 1.91 -62.01 48.17
C GLY A 24 2.08 -62.39 46.69
N ALA A 25 1.88 -63.65 46.28
CA ALA A 25 2.14 -64.10 44.91
C ALA A 25 0.97 -63.88 43.93
N LYS A 26 -0.25 -63.64 44.43
CA LYS A 26 -1.44 -63.47 43.57
C LYS A 26 -1.73 -62.02 43.14
N LEU A 27 -0.99 -61.04 43.68
CA LEU A 27 -1.18 -59.61 43.36
C LEU A 27 -0.12 -59.01 42.45
N LEU A 28 0.99 -59.72 42.16
CA LEU A 28 2.07 -59.20 41.29
C LEU A 28 1.87 -59.53 39.80
N LEU A 29 1.08 -60.56 39.46
CA LEU A 29 0.81 -60.92 38.08
C LEU A 29 -0.12 -59.94 37.32
N PRO A 30 -1.19 -59.36 37.92
CA PRO A 30 -2.02 -58.39 37.20
C PRO A 30 -1.33 -57.02 37.02
N LEU A 31 -0.34 -56.68 37.86
CA LEU A 31 0.38 -55.40 37.78
C LEU A 31 1.39 -55.36 36.61
N LEU A 32 1.99 -56.50 36.26
CA LEU A 32 2.92 -56.62 35.13
C LEU A 32 2.22 -56.67 33.76
N LEU A 33 1.02 -57.25 33.67
CA LEU A 33 0.23 -57.19 32.43
C LEU A 33 -0.39 -55.79 32.19
N ALA A 34 -0.74 -55.06 33.24
CA ALA A 34 -1.23 -53.68 33.12
C ALA A 34 -0.13 -52.67 32.71
N GLY A 35 1.14 -52.97 32.98
CA GLY A 35 2.29 -52.15 32.57
C GLY A 35 2.71 -52.33 31.11
N ALA A 36 2.44 -53.49 30.51
CA ALA A 36 2.85 -53.79 29.12
C ALA A 36 1.85 -53.24 28.07
N THR A 37 0.57 -53.12 28.41
CA THR A 37 -0.45 -52.56 27.51
C THR A 37 -0.36 -51.03 27.36
N SER A 38 0.23 -50.34 28.33
CA SER A 38 0.36 -48.87 28.32
C SER A 38 1.50 -48.38 27.42
N LEU A 39 2.61 -49.10 27.29
CA LEU A 39 3.76 -48.71 26.47
C LEU A 39 3.51 -48.87 24.96
N GLY A 40 2.84 -49.95 24.54
CA GLY A 40 2.46 -50.16 23.13
C GLY A 40 1.44 -49.12 22.64
N SER A 41 0.50 -48.74 23.51
CA SER A 41 -0.47 -47.67 23.26
C SER A 41 0.21 -46.29 23.10
N TRP A 42 1.25 -46.00 23.90
CA TRP A 42 2.01 -44.75 23.80
C TRP A 42 2.74 -44.60 22.46
N PHE A 43 3.39 -45.67 21.97
CA PHE A 43 4.13 -45.61 20.70
C PHE A 43 3.20 -45.43 19.49
N MET A 44 2.06 -46.12 19.46
CA MET A 44 1.07 -45.93 18.39
C MET A 44 0.40 -44.55 18.45
N THR A 45 0.03 -44.08 19.64
CA THR A 45 -0.59 -42.76 19.82
C THR A 45 0.37 -41.63 19.44
N SER A 46 1.66 -41.74 19.76
CA SER A 46 2.66 -40.73 19.38
C SER A 46 2.90 -40.66 17.87
N LYS A 47 2.91 -41.79 17.16
CA LYS A 47 3.03 -41.81 15.69
C LYS A 47 1.84 -41.15 15.00
N VAL A 48 0.62 -41.45 15.45
CA VAL A 48 -0.60 -40.83 14.91
C VAL A 48 -0.63 -39.33 15.19
N LYS A 49 -0.29 -38.89 16.41
CA LYS A 49 -0.24 -37.46 16.75
C LYS A 49 0.82 -36.71 15.96
N ASN A 50 1.99 -37.29 15.74
CA ASN A 50 3.04 -36.65 14.94
C ASN A 50 2.64 -36.56 13.46
N ALA A 51 1.93 -37.55 12.92
CA ALA A 51 1.39 -37.50 11.56
C ALA A 51 0.28 -36.43 11.42
N GLU A 52 -0.58 -36.29 12.42
CA GLU A 52 -1.62 -35.26 12.46
C GLU A 52 -1.01 -33.85 12.56
N ILE A 53 0.01 -33.66 13.40
CA ILE A 53 0.76 -32.39 13.48
C ILE A 53 1.43 -32.06 12.16
N ALA A 54 2.14 -33.02 11.55
CA ALA A 54 2.80 -32.81 10.26
C ALA A 54 1.80 -32.48 9.15
N HIS A 55 0.63 -33.13 9.13
CA HIS A 55 -0.45 -32.83 8.20
C HIS A 55 -1.02 -31.42 8.43
N LEU A 56 -1.25 -31.03 9.70
CA LEU A 56 -1.71 -29.69 10.03
C LEU A 56 -0.70 -28.64 9.58
N GLU A 57 0.59 -28.79 9.91
CA GLU A 57 1.65 -27.88 9.49
C GLU A 57 1.74 -27.75 7.96
N ALA A 58 1.67 -28.87 7.24
CA ALA A 58 1.64 -28.88 5.78
C ALA A 58 0.42 -28.13 5.23
N SER A 59 -0.78 -28.40 5.75
CA SER A 59 -2.01 -27.71 5.33
C SER A 59 -1.98 -26.21 5.64
N TYR A 60 -1.39 -25.80 6.77
CA TYR A 60 -1.21 -24.39 7.10
C TYR A 60 -0.17 -23.71 6.20
N ALA A 61 0.93 -24.40 5.87
CA ALA A 61 1.93 -23.89 4.94
C ALA A 61 1.33 -23.69 3.55
N GLU A 62 0.60 -24.69 3.03
CA GLU A 62 -0.13 -24.60 1.77
C GLU A 62 -1.14 -23.46 1.77
N ALA A 63 -1.98 -23.35 2.80
CA ALA A 63 -2.95 -22.26 2.93
C ALA A 63 -2.30 -20.87 3.00
N ARG A 64 -1.14 -20.74 3.67
CA ARG A 64 -0.37 -19.49 3.69
C ARG A 64 0.19 -19.14 2.32
N THR A 65 0.71 -20.11 1.58
CA THR A 65 1.22 -19.87 0.23
C THR A 65 0.10 -19.49 -0.73
N ALA A 66 -1.04 -20.17 -0.67
CA ALA A 66 -2.20 -19.88 -1.52
C ALA A 66 -2.78 -18.48 -1.23
N THR A 67 -2.88 -18.08 0.04
CA THR A 67 -3.34 -16.72 0.40
C THR A 67 -2.34 -15.65 0.00
N ALA A 68 -1.03 -15.90 0.14
CA ALA A 68 0.01 -14.99 -0.32
C ALA A 68 0.01 -14.83 -1.85
N GLN A 69 -0.18 -15.92 -2.60
CA GLN A 69 -0.30 -15.89 -4.06
C GLN A 69 -1.53 -15.09 -4.51
N ALA A 70 -2.70 -15.39 -3.94
CA ALA A 70 -3.92 -14.65 -4.25
C ALA A 70 -3.81 -13.15 -3.90
N ALA A 71 -3.09 -12.81 -2.82
CA ALA A 71 -2.80 -11.41 -2.48
C ALA A 71 -1.86 -10.75 -3.50
N GLN A 72 -0.80 -11.46 -3.93
CA GLN A 72 0.13 -10.97 -4.95
C GLN A 72 -0.57 -10.75 -6.30
N GLU A 73 -1.44 -11.65 -6.72
CA GLU A 73 -2.21 -11.51 -7.96
C GLU A 73 -3.09 -10.26 -7.93
N ARG A 74 -3.81 -10.03 -6.84
CA ARG A 74 -4.63 -8.81 -6.66
C ARG A 74 -3.80 -7.54 -6.72
N LEU A 75 -2.63 -7.54 -6.06
CA LEU A 75 -1.72 -6.40 -6.09
C LEU A 75 -1.15 -6.19 -7.50
N ALA A 76 -0.76 -7.24 -8.21
CA ALA A 76 -0.22 -7.16 -9.56
C ALA A 76 -1.25 -6.57 -10.54
N VAL A 77 -2.52 -6.99 -10.45
CA VAL A 77 -3.61 -6.42 -11.25
C VAL A 77 -3.81 -4.94 -10.94
N ALA A 78 -3.83 -4.56 -9.66
CA ALA A 78 -3.98 -3.15 -9.26
C ALA A 78 -2.80 -2.27 -9.73
N VAL A 79 -1.57 -2.79 -9.67
CA VAL A 79 -0.37 -2.10 -10.16
C VAL A 79 -0.41 -1.93 -11.68
N SER A 80 -0.67 -3.00 -12.43
CA SER A 80 -0.77 -2.94 -13.89
C SER A 80 -1.81 -1.91 -14.34
N ARG A 81 -2.97 -1.87 -13.68
CA ARG A 81 -3.99 -0.86 -13.96
C ARG A 81 -3.51 0.56 -13.68
N GLY A 82 -2.83 0.76 -12.54
CA GLY A 82 -2.24 2.05 -12.19
C GLY A 82 -1.24 2.54 -13.24
N GLU A 83 -0.42 1.62 -13.77
CA GLU A 83 0.52 1.92 -14.87
C GLU A 83 -0.20 2.30 -16.17
N ASP A 84 -1.27 1.58 -16.53
CA ASP A 84 -2.08 1.89 -17.72
C ASP A 84 -2.72 3.28 -17.64
N LEU A 85 -3.35 3.60 -16.52
CA LEU A 85 -3.94 4.92 -16.27
C LEU A 85 -2.87 6.02 -16.27
N THR A 86 -1.69 5.75 -15.69
CA THR A 86 -0.56 6.69 -15.70
C THR A 86 -0.09 6.98 -17.12
N ARG A 87 0.04 5.95 -17.97
CA ARG A 87 0.42 6.13 -19.38
C ARG A 87 -0.61 6.99 -20.12
N GLY A 88 -1.89 6.70 -19.96
CA GLY A 88 -2.98 7.48 -20.58
C GLY A 88 -3.00 8.94 -20.12
N LEU A 89 -2.76 9.19 -18.83
CA LEU A 89 -2.69 10.54 -18.28
C LEU A 89 -1.50 11.34 -18.83
N ILE A 90 -0.33 10.71 -18.96
CA ILE A 90 0.86 11.34 -19.56
C ILE A 90 0.58 11.70 -21.03
N GLU A 91 -0.04 10.81 -21.79
CA GLU A 91 -0.39 11.07 -23.19
C GLU A 91 -1.36 12.25 -23.32
N THR A 92 -2.43 12.26 -22.53
CA THR A 92 -3.44 13.32 -22.52
C THR A 92 -2.83 14.66 -22.13
N THR A 93 -1.99 14.70 -21.09
CA THR A 93 -1.32 15.92 -20.64
C THR A 93 -0.38 16.47 -21.71
N ASN A 94 0.35 15.59 -22.40
CA ASN A 94 1.22 15.97 -23.51
C ASN A 94 0.42 16.51 -24.71
N LEU A 95 -0.72 15.90 -25.03
CA LEU A 95 -1.62 16.40 -26.08
C LEU A 95 -2.14 17.80 -25.75
N LEU A 96 -2.59 18.01 -24.50
CA LEU A 96 -3.06 19.32 -24.03
C LEU A 96 -1.95 20.37 -24.14
N ARG A 97 -0.71 20.04 -23.77
CA ARG A 97 0.44 20.94 -23.90
C ARG A 97 0.71 21.33 -25.36
N ARG A 98 0.82 20.34 -26.27
CA ARG A 98 1.06 20.62 -27.70
C ARG A 98 -0.05 21.45 -28.32
N THR A 99 -1.30 21.13 -27.96
CA THR A 99 -2.48 21.85 -28.46
C THR A 99 -2.49 23.29 -27.95
N HIS A 100 -2.11 23.51 -26.69
CA HIS A 100 -1.95 24.85 -26.14
C HIS A 100 -0.85 25.65 -26.84
N GLU A 101 0.32 25.06 -27.08
CA GLU A 101 1.42 25.73 -27.81
C GLU A 101 0.96 26.19 -29.20
N LYS A 102 0.23 25.35 -29.94
CA LYS A 102 -0.38 25.73 -31.22
C LYS A 102 -1.39 26.87 -31.06
N HIS A 103 -2.30 26.78 -30.10
CA HIS A 103 -3.28 27.84 -29.87
C HIS A 103 -2.64 29.16 -29.49
N GLN A 104 -1.56 29.19 -28.70
CA GLN A 104 -0.85 30.42 -28.37
C GLN A 104 -0.26 31.09 -29.63
N GLN A 105 0.29 30.29 -30.55
CA GLN A 105 0.79 30.79 -31.82
C GLN A 105 -0.35 31.35 -32.70
N GLU A 106 -1.50 30.67 -32.75
CA GLU A 106 -2.66 31.14 -33.51
C GLU A 106 -3.29 32.38 -32.87
N ILE A 107 -3.37 32.45 -31.53
CA ILE A 107 -3.83 33.63 -30.80
C ILE A 107 -3.01 34.85 -31.22
N ALA A 108 -1.68 34.75 -31.17
CA ALA A 108 -0.78 35.84 -31.55
C ALA A 108 -0.95 36.29 -33.02
N ARG A 109 -1.50 35.45 -33.91
CA ARG A 109 -1.78 35.79 -35.30
C ARG A 109 -3.13 36.48 -35.51
N VAL A 110 -4.12 36.17 -34.67
CA VAL A 110 -5.51 36.66 -34.82
C VAL A 110 -5.85 37.80 -33.88
N THR A 111 -5.02 38.07 -32.87
CA THR A 111 -5.16 39.24 -31.98
C THR A 111 -4.33 40.41 -32.48
N SER A 112 -4.65 41.59 -31.96
CA SER A 112 -4.11 42.87 -32.47
C SER A 112 -3.15 43.57 -31.50
N GLY A 113 -2.98 43.04 -30.28
CA GLY A 113 -2.24 43.72 -29.21
C GLY A 113 -2.97 44.96 -28.68
N ARG A 114 -4.28 45.09 -28.93
CA ARG A 114 -5.07 46.24 -28.50
C ARG A 114 -5.30 46.18 -26.99
N ALA A 115 -5.20 47.32 -26.32
CA ALA A 115 -5.56 47.47 -24.92
C ALA A 115 -6.98 46.92 -24.66
N CYS A 116 -7.08 45.96 -23.74
CA CYS A 116 -8.32 45.28 -23.40
C CYS A 116 -8.72 45.53 -21.93
N LEU A 117 -7.78 45.40 -21.00
CA LEU A 117 -8.01 45.64 -19.57
C LEU A 117 -7.03 46.68 -19.04
N GLY A 118 -7.57 47.70 -18.37
CA GLY A 118 -6.77 48.73 -17.71
C GLY A 118 -6.17 48.27 -16.36
N PRO A 119 -5.26 49.07 -15.79
CA PRO A 119 -4.49 48.71 -14.60
C PRO A 119 -5.36 48.44 -13.36
N GLY A 120 -6.45 49.20 -13.20
CA GLY A 120 -7.38 49.01 -12.07
C GLY A 120 -8.11 47.66 -12.12
N ALA A 121 -8.51 47.21 -13.30
CA ALA A 121 -9.15 45.91 -13.49
C ALA A 121 -8.16 44.76 -13.30
N LEU A 122 -6.93 44.89 -13.84
CA LEU A 122 -5.87 43.91 -13.64
C LEU A 122 -5.53 43.73 -12.16
N ARG A 123 -5.39 44.84 -11.41
CA ARG A 123 -5.13 44.80 -9.98
C ARG A 123 -6.23 44.03 -9.24
N LEU A 124 -7.51 44.34 -9.49
CA LEU A 124 -8.62 43.64 -8.84
C LEU A 124 -8.61 42.13 -9.15
N LEU A 125 -8.39 41.75 -10.42
CA LEU A 125 -8.35 40.34 -10.81
C LEU A 125 -7.15 39.60 -10.17
N ASN A 126 -5.98 40.23 -10.13
CA ASN A 126 -4.80 39.64 -9.51
C ASN A 126 -4.91 39.57 -7.97
N GLU A 127 -5.54 40.56 -7.32
CA GLU A 127 -5.84 40.54 -5.88
C GLU A 127 -6.80 39.39 -5.52
N THR A 128 -7.83 39.12 -6.33
CA THR A 128 -8.75 38.01 -6.08
C THR A 128 -8.11 36.63 -6.19
N GLY A 129 -7.02 36.49 -6.95
CA GLY A 129 -6.25 35.27 -7.07
C GLY A 129 -5.10 35.15 -6.06
N ALA A 130 -4.83 36.21 -5.28
CA ALA A 130 -3.69 36.24 -4.36
C ALA A 130 -3.87 35.23 -3.23
N GLY A 131 -2.91 34.30 -3.11
CA GLY A 131 -2.92 33.25 -2.07
C GLY A 131 -3.67 31.98 -2.43
N VAL A 132 -4.20 31.85 -3.66
CA VAL A 132 -4.79 30.60 -4.14
C VAL A 132 -3.77 29.83 -4.97
N ASP A 133 -3.26 28.72 -4.42
CA ASP A 133 -2.30 27.86 -5.10
C ASP A 133 -2.88 27.35 -6.44
N GLY A 134 -2.11 27.53 -7.52
CA GLY A 134 -2.49 27.08 -8.87
C GLY A 134 -3.24 28.11 -9.71
N PHE A 135 -3.68 29.24 -9.14
CA PHE A 135 -4.19 30.37 -9.91
C PHE A 135 -3.01 31.15 -10.50
N ALA A 136 -2.85 31.13 -11.82
CA ALA A 136 -1.88 32.04 -12.44
C ALA A 136 -2.46 33.45 -12.42
N ALA A 137 -1.70 34.37 -11.83
CA ALA A 137 -1.89 35.79 -12.05
C ALA A 137 -1.98 36.06 -13.57
N LEU A 138 -2.82 37.02 -13.95
CA LEU A 138 -2.76 37.53 -15.32
C LEU A 138 -1.34 38.04 -15.56
N PRO A 139 -0.76 37.82 -16.77
CA PRO A 139 0.57 38.33 -17.07
C PRO A 139 0.62 39.84 -16.81
N ASP A 140 1.68 40.28 -16.12
CA ASP A 140 2.08 41.68 -16.22
C ASP A 140 2.38 41.96 -17.69
N ALA A 141 1.79 43.03 -18.22
CA ALA A 141 1.73 43.37 -19.65
C ALA A 141 2.96 42.91 -20.45
N ALA A 142 2.74 42.14 -21.52
CA ALA A 142 3.79 41.48 -22.30
C ALA A 142 4.65 42.40 -23.20
N SER A 143 4.68 43.72 -22.95
CA SER A 143 5.69 44.57 -23.57
C SER A 143 6.88 44.66 -22.63
N GLY A 144 8.08 44.26 -23.08
CA GLY A 144 9.35 44.32 -22.33
C GLY A 144 9.83 45.73 -21.93
N PHE A 145 8.93 46.63 -21.57
CA PHE A 145 9.18 47.90 -20.92
C PHE A 145 8.81 47.76 -19.44
N ALA A 146 9.77 48.08 -18.58
CA ALA A 146 9.70 47.92 -17.14
C ALA A 146 8.41 48.50 -16.55
N ALA A 147 7.75 47.71 -15.70
CA ALA A 147 6.61 48.13 -14.90
C ALA A 147 7.02 49.25 -13.93
N THR A 148 6.54 50.45 -14.19
CA THR A 148 6.35 51.52 -13.21
C THR A 148 5.04 52.21 -13.58
N ASP A 149 4.02 52.02 -12.74
CA ASP A 149 2.65 52.55 -12.81
C ASP A 149 1.94 52.46 -14.18
N GLY A 150 1.09 51.45 -14.32
CA GLY A 150 0.06 51.41 -15.38
C GLY A 150 0.13 50.25 -16.35
N ALA A 151 0.35 49.01 -15.88
CA ALA A 151 0.26 47.83 -16.74
C ALA A 151 -1.15 47.70 -17.35
N ILE A 152 -1.23 47.57 -18.68
CA ILE A 152 -2.46 47.34 -19.44
C ILE A 152 -2.36 45.97 -20.07
N ALA A 153 -3.39 45.12 -19.93
CA ALA A 153 -3.44 43.85 -20.64
C ALA A 153 -4.07 44.04 -22.01
N THR A 154 -3.42 43.47 -23.02
CA THR A 154 -3.89 43.46 -24.39
C THR A 154 -4.89 42.34 -24.64
N ASP A 155 -5.61 42.40 -25.76
CA ASP A 155 -6.45 41.30 -26.25
C ASP A 155 -5.66 39.99 -26.40
N THR A 156 -4.39 40.07 -26.81
CA THR A 156 -3.44 38.95 -26.85
C THR A 156 -3.18 38.36 -25.47
N ASP A 157 -2.89 39.20 -24.48
CA ASP A 157 -2.60 38.76 -23.10
C ASP A 157 -3.81 38.05 -22.48
N VAL A 158 -5.00 38.64 -22.64
CA VAL A 158 -6.25 38.07 -22.13
C VAL A 158 -6.57 36.76 -22.83
N ALA A 159 -6.47 36.70 -24.16
CA ALA A 159 -6.70 35.46 -24.92
C ALA A 159 -5.72 34.36 -24.52
N GLY A 160 -4.44 34.71 -24.36
CA GLY A 160 -3.38 33.80 -23.90
C GLY A 160 -3.65 33.25 -22.49
N TRP A 161 -4.06 34.12 -21.56
CA TRP A 161 -4.45 33.71 -20.20
C TRP A 161 -5.67 32.77 -20.21
N ILE A 162 -6.70 33.06 -21.00
CA ILE A 162 -7.88 32.18 -21.15
C ILE A 162 -7.46 30.80 -21.69
N ALA A 163 -6.59 30.77 -22.71
CA ALA A 163 -6.11 29.51 -23.28
C ALA A 163 -5.31 28.68 -22.26
N ASP A 164 -4.47 29.32 -21.44
CA ASP A 164 -3.73 28.65 -20.37
C ASP A 164 -4.66 28.12 -19.27
N ALA A 165 -5.64 28.92 -18.85
CA ALA A 165 -6.65 28.51 -17.88
C ALA A 165 -7.42 27.26 -18.38
N LYS A 166 -7.89 27.27 -19.63
CA LYS A 166 -8.55 26.10 -20.25
C LYS A 166 -7.66 24.86 -20.22
N ARG A 167 -6.36 24.99 -20.53
CA ARG A 167 -5.40 23.88 -20.48
C ARG A 167 -5.27 23.33 -19.06
N ARG A 168 -5.14 24.19 -18.05
CA ARG A 168 -5.01 23.77 -16.64
C ARG A 168 -6.26 23.03 -16.15
N TYR A 169 -7.45 23.55 -16.45
CA TYR A 169 -8.70 22.87 -16.09
C TYR A 169 -8.86 21.53 -16.80
N ALA A 170 -8.51 21.44 -18.09
CA ALA A 170 -8.54 20.17 -18.80
C ALA A 170 -7.57 19.14 -18.21
N ALA A 171 -6.36 19.57 -17.82
CA ALA A 171 -5.39 18.70 -17.15
C ALA A 171 -5.86 18.26 -15.76
N CYS A 172 -6.49 19.15 -15.00
CA CYS A 172 -7.10 18.82 -13.71
C CYS A 172 -8.21 17.77 -13.88
N ARG A 173 -9.11 17.99 -14.85
CA ARG A 173 -10.17 17.03 -15.18
C ARG A 173 -9.59 15.65 -15.53
N ALA A 174 -8.62 15.59 -16.44
CA ALA A 174 -8.01 14.32 -16.83
C ALA A 174 -7.38 13.56 -15.64
N ARG A 175 -6.80 14.28 -14.66
CA ARG A 175 -6.27 13.66 -13.44
C ARG A 175 -7.37 13.11 -12.54
N LEU A 176 -8.47 13.85 -12.39
CA LEU A 176 -9.62 13.42 -11.60
C LEU A 176 -10.31 12.23 -12.26
N ASP A 177 -10.51 12.26 -13.57
CA ASP A 177 -11.08 11.15 -14.34
C ASP A 177 -10.24 9.87 -14.14
N ALA A 178 -8.91 9.97 -14.22
CA ALA A 178 -8.03 8.81 -13.97
C ALA A 178 -8.14 8.27 -12.53
N LEU A 179 -8.37 9.13 -11.53
CA LEU A 179 -8.58 8.70 -10.14
C LEU A 179 -9.96 8.05 -9.96
N ILE A 180 -10.99 8.58 -10.62
CA ILE A 180 -12.35 8.02 -10.64
C ILE A 180 -12.28 6.63 -11.28
N ASP A 181 -11.69 6.52 -12.47
CA ASP A 181 -11.51 5.25 -13.18
C ASP A 181 -10.75 4.22 -12.35
N TRP A 182 -9.76 4.64 -11.57
CA TRP A 182 -9.08 3.73 -10.64
C TRP A 182 -10.01 3.27 -9.50
N SER A 183 -10.81 4.19 -8.94
CA SER A 183 -11.70 3.92 -7.81
C SER A 183 -12.93 3.08 -8.12
N GLU A 184 -13.52 3.22 -9.31
CA GLU A 184 -14.74 2.51 -9.71
C GLU A 184 -14.53 1.02 -9.99
N ALA A 185 -13.27 0.58 -10.05
CA ALA A 185 -12.93 -0.80 -10.33
C ALA A 185 -12.21 -1.52 -9.19
N LEU A 186 -12.22 -0.91 -8.00
CA LEU A 186 -11.97 -1.58 -6.73
C LEU A 186 -13.21 -2.38 -6.32
#